data_AF-A0A6B0Z1E1-F1
#
_entry.id   AF-A0A6B0Z1E1-F1
#
_cell.length_a   1.000
_cell.length_b   1.000
_cell.length_c   1.000
_cell.angle_alpha   90.00
_cell.angle_beta   90.00
_cell.angle_gamma   90.00
#
_symmetry.space_group_name_H-M   'P 1'
#
loop_
_entity.id
_entity.type
_entity.pdbx_description
1 polymer ?
#
loop_
_entity_poly.entity_id
_entity_poly.type
_entity_poly.pdbx_seq_one_letter_code
_entity_poly.pdbx_strand_id
1 'polypeptide(L)'
;MHFKWSTSAVLLLASTVVLFVTLTTDTLNAQEPSPTYDPQQVPVPQRLPVAGLAAESYRQNCAPCHGPSGDGDGPAGATADPTVFSDASVVWESSPAEHFFVTKFGRIENLMPPWRNSLSDEQIWQVVYYAWNLHTNETEMAQGAELYAHSCLACHGESGRGEGIEAVAGTPDFSAQHRMIHLSQADLAERWREAHPERGSDWSIGQQRAVLEYIRSFTYQPVWEPFEVGGPGVITGQLFQGTQNGPAPQQMGVTLNIYRQADLLTTRSALIDADGSFEFGDLPVDEGFYYLAETEHRGIRYTSPILAFSGPDFTEDRTGPERIDTSLPVFEPTSDPTDIHVSRANWIIEHDPGRLLVGQLFTFDNRGDRTFIGIDDERFDAPVTLVIPLPNNAREVEIQDGLIGESYRLRQQILYDTRPVLPGDGSRQIFVRYRLSYADETARISFPVPYETELLNVLVADLPGLEAGLSFEGELQEPSGQETIQGVIFRRWSAPVSGGSTVQLSLRGLIGAGGRDPRQDREPQLNREMQVAAPPLDVRIPLVFGSVVTFVLLVSVGFFLRREKARSPLTPEQTAARRGELIDRIARLDDLHALGELDESSWQRKRASLKNELIEIALAEQGSKVDG
;
A
#
# COMPACT_ATOMS: atom_id res chain seq x y z
N MET A 1 18.75 18.55 -62.07
CA MET A 1 18.86 19.69 -61.13
C MET A 1 19.48 19.18 -59.84
N HIS A 2 20.75 19.50 -59.59
CA HIS A 2 21.43 19.16 -58.33
C HIS A 2 21.05 20.21 -57.28
N PHE A 3 20.28 19.82 -56.25
CA PHE A 3 20.09 20.67 -55.07
C PHE A 3 21.26 20.41 -54.11
N LYS A 4 22.24 21.32 -54.12
CA LYS A 4 23.29 21.39 -53.11
C LYS A 4 22.67 21.87 -51.80
N TRP A 5 22.64 21.01 -50.79
CA TRP A 5 22.41 21.45 -49.41
C TRP A 5 23.61 22.28 -48.97
N SER A 6 23.35 23.54 -48.59
CA SER A 6 24.34 24.43 -48.00
C SER A 6 24.86 23.83 -46.69
N THR A 7 26.18 23.83 -46.51
CA THR A 7 26.88 23.41 -45.29
C THR A 7 26.34 24.08 -44.01
N SER A 8 25.62 25.20 -44.13
CA SER A 8 24.94 25.86 -43.00
C SER A 8 23.76 25.05 -42.43
N ALA A 9 23.07 24.22 -43.21
CA ALA A 9 21.91 23.46 -42.74
C ALA A 9 22.31 22.22 -41.91
N VAL A 10 23.46 21.61 -42.24
CA VAL A 10 24.01 20.47 -41.49
C VAL A 10 24.58 20.92 -40.14
N LEU A 11 25.14 22.13 -40.05
CA LEU A 11 25.60 22.72 -38.79
C LEU A 11 24.43 23.13 -37.87
N LEU A 12 23.32 23.63 -38.43
CA LEU A 12 22.11 23.94 -37.65
C LEU A 12 21.39 22.70 -37.13
N LEU A 13 21.35 21.61 -37.92
CA LEU A 13 20.82 20.30 -37.48
C LEU A 13 21.75 19.60 -36.48
N ALA A 14 23.07 19.71 -36.63
CA ALA A 14 24.02 19.18 -35.65
C ALA A 14 23.95 19.96 -34.33
N SER A 15 23.81 21.29 -34.35
CA SER A 15 23.63 22.08 -33.13
C SER A 15 22.27 21.84 -32.47
N THR A 16 21.18 21.63 -33.21
CA THR A 16 19.88 21.29 -32.61
C THR A 16 19.84 19.85 -32.10
N VAL A 17 20.47 18.88 -32.77
CA VAL A 17 20.59 17.51 -32.27
C VAL A 17 21.53 17.43 -31.08
N VAL A 18 22.63 18.19 -31.04
CA VAL A 18 23.48 18.26 -29.85
C VAL A 18 22.74 18.95 -28.70
N LEU A 19 21.98 20.03 -28.94
CA LEU A 19 21.17 20.69 -27.91
C LEU A 19 20.04 19.78 -27.40
N PHE A 20 19.39 18.99 -28.28
CA PHE A 20 18.31 18.05 -27.93
C PHE A 20 18.84 16.77 -27.28
N VAL A 21 20.04 16.31 -27.66
CA VAL A 21 20.71 15.17 -27.01
C VAL A 21 21.24 15.59 -25.65
N THR A 22 21.79 16.81 -25.47
CA THR A 22 22.15 17.31 -24.14
C THR A 22 20.92 17.55 -23.26
N LEU A 23 19.83 18.11 -23.81
CA LEU A 23 18.59 18.35 -23.05
C LEU A 23 17.82 17.05 -22.70
N THR A 24 17.93 15.98 -23.50
CA THR A 24 17.29 14.69 -23.19
C THR A 24 18.15 13.73 -22.36
N THR A 25 19.49 13.83 -22.42
CA THR A 25 20.34 13.09 -21.47
C THR A 25 20.37 13.73 -20.08
N ASP A 26 20.24 15.06 -19.99
CA ASP A 26 20.11 15.73 -18.68
C ASP A 26 18.77 15.42 -18.02
N THR A 27 17.67 15.27 -18.76
CA THR A 27 16.33 15.04 -18.17
C THR A 27 16.03 13.59 -17.79
N LEU A 28 16.76 12.61 -18.34
CA LEU A 28 16.65 11.20 -17.93
C LEU A 28 17.56 10.83 -16.74
N ASN A 29 18.49 11.72 -16.37
CA ASN A 29 19.39 11.56 -15.22
C ASN A 29 19.26 12.68 -14.17
N ALA A 30 18.51 13.74 -14.43
CA ALA A 30 18.19 14.75 -13.42
C ALA A 30 17.11 14.18 -12.48
N GLN A 31 17.55 13.43 -11.48
CA GLN A 31 16.76 13.28 -10.27
C GLN A 31 16.45 14.69 -9.77
N GLU A 32 15.15 15.03 -9.62
CA GLU A 32 14.79 16.33 -9.05
C GLU A 32 15.49 16.51 -7.69
N PRO A 33 16.11 17.67 -7.43
CA PRO A 33 16.75 17.92 -6.16
C PRO A 33 15.73 17.77 -5.04
N SER A 34 16.17 17.23 -3.90
CA SER A 34 15.32 17.10 -2.73
C SER A 34 14.70 18.46 -2.37
N PRO A 35 13.38 18.52 -2.11
CA PRO A 35 12.74 19.77 -1.75
C PRO A 35 13.37 20.34 -0.47
N THR A 36 13.41 21.67 -0.35
CA THR A 36 13.77 22.32 0.91
C THR A 36 12.75 21.96 1.98
N TYR A 37 13.19 21.79 3.23
CA TYR A 37 12.31 21.47 4.35
C TYR A 37 11.11 22.41 4.40
N ASP A 38 9.91 21.81 4.36
CA ASP A 38 8.63 22.49 4.50
C ASP A 38 7.82 21.81 5.62
N PRO A 39 7.61 22.47 6.77
CA PRO A 39 6.86 21.88 7.88
C PRO A 39 5.40 21.58 7.51
N GLN A 40 4.82 22.22 6.48
CA GLN A 40 3.44 21.95 6.04
C GLN A 40 3.30 20.59 5.34
N GLN A 41 4.41 19.99 4.90
CA GLN A 41 4.44 18.68 4.25
C GLN A 41 4.66 17.53 5.25
N VAL A 42 4.84 17.83 6.53
CA VAL A 42 5.01 16.85 7.60
C VAL A 42 3.65 16.54 8.23
N PRO A 43 3.09 15.33 8.00
CA PRO A 43 1.82 14.93 8.59
C PRO A 43 2.00 14.66 10.09
N VAL A 44 1.05 15.13 10.89
CA VAL A 44 1.01 14.78 12.32
C VAL A 44 0.73 13.28 12.46
N PRO A 45 1.51 12.54 13.30
CA PRO A 45 1.20 11.15 13.62
C PRO A 45 -0.25 11.01 14.10
N GLN A 46 -1.03 10.15 13.42
CA GLN A 46 -2.43 9.91 13.79
C GLN A 46 -2.56 9.02 15.04
N ARG A 47 -1.49 8.32 15.41
CA ARG A 47 -1.36 7.49 16.60
C ARG A 47 0.05 7.66 17.16
N LEU A 48 0.25 7.24 18.41
CA LEU A 48 1.58 7.23 19.03
C LEU A 48 2.51 6.30 18.21
N PRO A 49 3.60 6.81 17.62
CA PRO A 49 4.58 5.97 16.94
C PRO A 49 5.23 4.99 17.92
N VAL A 50 5.52 3.78 17.45
CA VAL A 50 6.18 2.75 18.23
C VAL A 50 7.51 2.46 17.56
N ALA A 51 8.60 2.91 18.18
CA ALA A 51 9.92 2.84 17.57
C ALA A 51 10.32 1.38 17.26
N GLY A 52 10.05 0.46 18.20
CA GLY A 52 10.43 -0.97 18.06
C GLY A 52 9.88 -1.66 16.81
N LEU A 53 8.76 -1.21 16.25
CA LEU A 53 8.17 -1.79 15.03
C LEU A 53 9.05 -1.62 13.79
N ALA A 54 9.89 -0.59 13.76
CA ALA A 54 10.74 -0.31 12.61
C ALA A 54 12.11 -1.00 12.65
N ALA A 55 12.39 -1.86 13.64
CA ALA A 55 13.70 -2.50 13.78
C ALA A 55 14.13 -3.27 12.53
N GLU A 56 13.23 -4.06 11.96
CA GLU A 56 13.52 -4.82 10.74
C GLU A 56 13.67 -3.91 9.52
N SER A 57 12.76 -2.95 9.38
CA SER A 57 12.81 -1.98 8.28
C SER A 57 14.12 -1.18 8.31
N TYR A 58 14.55 -0.70 9.48
CA TYR A 58 15.82 -0.01 9.64
C TYR A 58 16.99 -0.91 9.26
N ARG A 59 17.02 -2.16 9.74
CA ARG A 59 18.09 -3.13 9.45
C ARG A 59 18.23 -3.40 7.96
N GLN A 60 17.12 -3.53 7.23
CA GLN A 60 17.12 -3.81 5.80
C GLN A 60 17.42 -2.58 4.94
N ASN A 61 16.85 -1.43 5.32
CA ASN A 61 16.74 -0.26 4.44
C ASN A 61 17.68 0.89 4.81
N CYS A 62 18.00 1.05 6.10
CA CYS A 62 18.73 2.22 6.61
C CYS A 62 20.16 1.87 7.07
N ALA A 63 20.32 0.74 7.77
CA ALA A 63 21.59 0.27 8.30
C ALA A 63 22.70 0.05 7.24
N PRO A 64 22.41 -0.28 5.96
CA PRO A 64 23.47 -0.35 4.94
C PRO A 64 24.27 0.96 4.77
N CYS A 65 23.67 2.12 5.09
CA CYS A 65 24.36 3.42 5.10
C CYS A 65 24.61 3.91 6.53
N HIS A 66 23.57 3.95 7.37
CA HIS A 66 23.64 4.53 8.72
C HIS A 66 24.31 3.62 9.77
N GLY A 67 24.61 2.36 9.44
CA GLY A 67 25.11 1.36 10.38
C GLY A 67 23.99 0.78 11.26
N PRO A 68 24.13 -0.46 11.78
CA PRO A 68 23.11 -1.07 12.63
C PRO A 68 22.93 -0.35 13.97
N SER A 69 23.98 0.33 14.45
CA SER A 69 23.98 1.13 15.67
C SER A 69 23.80 2.62 15.42
N GLY A 70 23.62 3.05 14.16
CA GLY A 70 23.48 4.47 13.82
C GLY A 70 24.80 5.23 13.73
N ASP A 71 25.95 4.55 13.68
CA ASP A 71 27.29 5.17 13.68
C ASP A 71 27.71 5.77 12.32
N GLY A 72 26.86 5.67 11.29
CA GLY A 72 27.18 6.12 9.93
C GLY A 72 28.21 5.24 9.22
N ASP A 73 28.51 4.07 9.77
CA ASP A 73 29.58 3.17 9.34
C ASP A 73 29.10 1.99 8.48
N GLY A 74 27.88 2.09 7.94
CA GLY A 74 27.33 1.09 7.04
C GLY A 74 28.22 0.86 5.82
N PRO A 75 28.20 -0.33 5.19
CA PRO A 75 29.04 -0.64 4.02
C PRO A 75 28.94 0.37 2.86
N ALA A 76 27.82 1.08 2.75
CA ALA A 76 27.57 2.14 1.77
C ALA A 76 27.63 3.57 2.34
N GLY A 77 27.90 3.75 3.65
CA GLY A 77 27.86 5.04 4.34
C GLY A 77 29.03 5.98 4.00
N ALA A 78 30.22 5.45 3.71
CA ALA A 78 31.44 6.24 3.52
C ALA A 78 31.35 7.29 2.39
N THR A 79 30.50 7.07 1.38
CA THR A 79 30.30 8.00 0.26
C THR A 79 29.07 8.89 0.41
N ALA A 80 28.17 8.57 1.37
CA ALA A 80 26.88 9.22 1.55
C ALA A 80 26.86 10.25 2.70
N ASP A 81 27.88 10.25 3.56
CA ASP A 81 27.96 11.07 4.79
C ASP A 81 26.64 11.08 5.60
N PRO A 82 26.14 9.89 5.98
CA PRO A 82 24.85 9.76 6.64
C PRO A 82 24.88 10.35 8.06
N THR A 83 23.72 10.79 8.55
CA THR A 83 23.55 11.20 9.95
C THR A 83 24.00 10.09 10.91
N VAL A 84 24.86 10.45 11.85
CA VAL A 84 25.32 9.60 12.95
C VAL A 84 24.30 9.66 14.09
N PHE A 85 23.26 8.83 13.97
CA PHE A 85 22.15 8.76 14.93
C PHE A 85 22.55 8.24 16.31
N SER A 86 23.72 7.64 16.49
CA SER A 86 24.24 7.25 17.80
C SER A 86 24.80 8.43 18.60
N ASP A 87 25.13 9.55 17.94
CA ASP A 87 25.67 10.74 18.60
C ASP A 87 24.56 11.76 18.87
N ALA A 88 24.14 11.84 20.14
CA ALA A 88 23.12 12.79 20.59
C ALA A 88 23.43 14.25 20.24
N SER A 89 24.71 14.61 20.06
CA SER A 89 25.11 15.97 19.67
C SER A 89 24.84 16.28 18.20
N VAL A 90 24.82 15.26 17.34
CA VAL A 90 24.55 15.40 15.89
C VAL A 90 23.06 15.63 15.63
N VAL A 91 22.19 14.97 16.39
CA VAL A 91 20.72 15.10 16.25
C VAL A 91 20.12 16.22 17.10
N TRP A 92 20.93 16.88 17.93
CA TRP A 92 20.49 17.84 18.96
C TRP A 92 19.66 19.01 18.41
N GLU A 93 20.10 19.55 17.27
CA GLU A 93 19.53 20.73 16.62
C GLU A 93 18.44 20.39 15.59
N SER A 94 18.19 19.08 15.35
CA SER A 94 17.23 18.63 14.35
C SER A 94 15.97 18.06 15.00
N SER A 95 14.81 18.49 14.52
CA SER A 95 13.52 18.02 15.00
C SER A 95 13.11 16.68 14.37
N PRO A 96 12.27 15.87 15.03
CA PRO A 96 11.68 14.68 14.41
C PRO A 96 10.98 14.96 13.07
N ALA A 97 10.35 16.14 12.92
CA ALA A 97 9.71 16.57 11.68
C ALA A 97 10.71 16.77 10.53
N GLU A 98 11.90 17.30 10.81
CA GLU A 98 12.96 17.42 9.80
C GLU A 98 13.48 16.04 9.38
N HIS A 99 13.72 15.14 10.34
CA HIS A 99 14.10 13.75 10.04
C HIS A 99 13.03 13.01 9.23
N PHE A 100 11.76 13.21 9.57
CA PHE A 100 10.63 12.69 8.80
C PHE A 100 10.66 13.20 7.35
N PHE A 101 10.78 14.52 7.18
CA PHE A 101 10.78 15.15 5.87
C PHE A 101 11.92 14.62 5.00
N VAL A 102 13.13 14.55 5.56
CA VAL A 102 14.32 14.02 4.91
C VAL A 102 14.15 12.54 4.55
N THR A 103 13.53 11.75 5.42
CA THR A 103 13.25 10.34 5.14
C THR A 103 12.22 10.18 4.02
N LYS A 104 11.14 10.97 4.05
CA LYS A 104 10.08 10.92 3.04
C LYS A 104 10.56 11.32 1.65
N PHE A 105 11.33 12.40 1.57
CA PHE A 105 11.72 13.02 0.31
C PHE A 105 13.15 12.72 -0.13
N GLY A 106 13.96 12.12 0.73
CA GLY A 106 15.36 11.81 0.47
C GLY A 106 16.26 13.05 0.52
N ARG A 107 17.56 12.81 0.37
CA ARG A 107 18.63 13.82 0.13
C ARG A 107 19.55 13.21 -0.93
N ILE A 108 19.16 13.37 -2.20
CA ILE A 108 19.83 12.65 -3.29
C ILE A 108 21.28 13.09 -3.47
N GLU A 109 21.58 14.35 -3.14
CA GLU A 109 22.93 14.91 -3.09
C GLU A 109 23.87 14.11 -2.15
N ASN A 110 23.28 13.47 -1.14
CA ASN A 110 23.95 12.62 -0.16
C ASN A 110 23.55 11.14 -0.33
N LEU A 111 23.07 10.75 -1.51
CA LEU A 111 22.70 9.37 -1.87
C LEU A 111 21.55 8.76 -1.04
N MET A 112 20.79 9.57 -0.28
CA MET A 112 19.63 9.10 0.46
C MET A 112 18.38 9.10 -0.45
N PRO A 113 17.80 7.93 -0.79
CA PRO A 113 16.64 7.85 -1.66
C PRO A 113 15.36 8.35 -0.95
N PRO A 114 14.33 8.79 -1.70
CA PRO A 114 13.02 9.10 -1.14
C PRO A 114 12.28 7.82 -0.74
N TRP A 115 11.84 7.72 0.51
CA TRP A 115 11.10 6.55 1.00
C TRP A 115 9.58 6.61 0.80
N ARG A 116 9.03 7.76 0.38
CA ARG A 116 7.57 7.94 0.14
C ARG A 116 6.92 6.96 -0.85
N ASN A 117 7.74 6.29 -1.67
CA ASN A 117 7.27 5.32 -2.66
C ASN A 117 7.28 3.87 -2.14
N SER A 118 7.86 3.65 -0.95
CA SER A 118 8.08 2.32 -0.38
C SER A 118 7.58 2.19 1.06
N LEU A 119 7.49 3.30 1.79
CA LEU A 119 7.02 3.36 3.17
C LEU A 119 5.85 4.34 3.30
N SER A 120 4.85 3.98 4.10
CA SER A 120 3.75 4.84 4.54
C SER A 120 4.25 5.92 5.50
N ASP A 121 3.47 6.98 5.68
CA ASP A 121 3.81 8.03 6.66
C ASP A 121 3.91 7.49 8.09
N GLU A 122 3.15 6.46 8.43
CA GLU A 122 3.27 5.77 9.71
C GLU A 122 4.62 5.05 9.84
N GLN A 123 5.03 4.30 8.82
CA GLN A 123 6.31 3.59 8.81
C GLN A 123 7.49 4.56 8.86
N ILE A 124 7.39 5.70 8.18
CA ILE A 124 8.40 6.76 8.25
C ILE A 124 8.48 7.31 9.68
N TRP A 125 7.36 7.54 10.36
CA TRP A 125 7.39 7.95 11.76
C TRP A 125 8.02 6.90 12.68
N GLN A 126 7.68 5.62 12.50
CA GLN A 126 8.28 4.54 13.29
C GLN A 126 9.80 4.45 13.09
N VAL A 127 10.29 4.53 11.84
CA VAL A 127 11.73 4.44 11.56
C VAL A 127 12.50 5.70 12.02
N VAL A 128 11.88 6.88 11.95
CA VAL A 128 12.45 8.12 12.50
C VAL A 128 12.67 7.98 14.00
N TYR A 129 11.67 7.47 14.75
CA TYR A 129 11.81 7.27 16.19
C TYR A 129 12.69 6.07 16.55
N TYR A 130 12.76 5.04 15.72
CA TYR A 130 13.76 3.96 15.87
C TYR A 130 15.17 4.51 15.76
N ALA A 131 15.46 5.29 14.70
CA ALA A 131 16.75 5.95 14.52
C ALA A 131 17.05 6.93 15.65
N TRP A 132 16.06 7.69 16.11
CA TRP A 132 16.17 8.59 17.27
C TRP A 132 16.54 7.85 18.56
N ASN A 133 16.19 6.57 18.73
CA ASN A 133 16.57 5.83 19.94
C ASN A 133 17.99 5.29 19.91
N LEU A 134 18.74 5.46 18.82
CA LEU A 134 20.11 4.96 18.73
C LEU A 134 21.13 5.79 19.54
N HIS A 135 20.83 7.06 19.88
CA HIS A 135 21.70 7.89 20.73
C HIS A 135 21.42 7.81 22.23
N THR A 136 20.41 7.05 22.64
CA THR A 136 19.95 6.96 24.03
C THR A 136 19.65 5.51 24.39
N ASN A 137 19.37 5.24 25.67
CA ASN A 137 19.07 3.89 26.14
C ASN A 137 18.10 3.91 27.33
N GLU A 138 17.63 2.72 27.70
CA GLU A 138 16.71 2.52 28.82
C GLU A 138 17.23 3.11 30.15
N THR A 139 18.53 3.03 30.42
CA THR A 139 19.11 3.53 31.68
C THR A 139 19.07 5.05 31.74
N GLU A 140 19.44 5.73 30.65
CA GLU A 140 19.37 7.19 30.54
C GLU A 140 17.91 7.67 30.57
N MET A 141 17.01 6.96 29.90
CA MET A 141 15.58 7.25 29.91
C MET A 141 14.99 7.13 31.32
N ALA A 142 15.34 6.08 32.06
CA ALA A 142 14.92 5.89 33.45
C ALA A 142 15.46 6.99 34.38
N GLN A 143 16.70 7.44 34.18
CA GLN A 143 17.24 8.59 34.90
C GLN A 143 16.47 9.88 34.59
N GLY A 144 16.12 10.11 33.32
CA GLY A 144 15.28 11.23 32.91
C GLY A 144 13.90 11.20 33.55
N ALA A 145 13.27 10.02 33.60
CA ALA A 145 11.97 9.80 34.24
C ALA A 145 12.02 10.15 35.74
N GLU A 146 13.08 9.73 36.44
CA GLU A 146 13.26 10.07 37.85
C GLU A 146 13.39 11.59 38.06
N LEU A 147 14.19 12.27 37.24
CA LEU A 147 14.35 13.73 37.31
C LEU A 147 13.03 14.46 37.04
N TYR A 148 12.26 14.00 36.05
CA TYR A 148 10.94 14.52 35.73
C TYR A 148 9.96 14.33 36.90
N ALA A 149 9.91 13.13 37.48
CA ALA A 149 9.04 12.81 38.60
C ALA A 149 9.30 13.73 39.80
N HIS A 150 10.57 14.04 40.07
CA HIS A 150 10.96 14.91 41.19
C HIS A 150 10.75 16.41 40.91
N SER A 151 10.90 16.85 39.65
CA SER A 151 11.08 18.29 39.37
C SER A 151 10.01 18.92 38.48
N CYS A 152 9.28 18.11 37.72
CA CYS A 152 8.38 18.55 36.65
C CYS A 152 6.93 18.06 36.86
N LEU A 153 6.76 16.85 37.42
CA LEU A 153 5.47 16.15 37.54
C LEU A 153 4.40 16.96 38.27
N ALA A 154 4.76 17.75 39.29
CA ALA A 154 3.80 18.56 40.05
C ALA A 154 3.00 19.52 39.16
N CYS A 155 3.60 20.05 38.08
CA CYS A 155 2.92 20.94 37.13
C CYS A 155 2.52 20.22 35.84
N HIS A 156 3.40 19.39 35.29
CA HIS A 156 3.20 18.78 33.96
C HIS A 156 2.37 17.49 33.99
N GLY A 157 2.21 16.86 35.16
CA GLY A 157 1.42 15.64 35.34
C GLY A 157 2.14 14.36 34.90
N GLU A 158 1.58 13.21 35.26
CA GLU A 158 2.11 11.89 34.85
C GLU A 158 1.99 11.66 33.35
N SER A 159 0.97 12.23 32.70
CA SER A 159 0.78 12.10 31.25
C SER A 159 1.40 13.25 30.45
N GLY A 160 2.07 14.19 31.12
CA GLY A 160 2.77 15.30 30.48
C GLY A 160 1.87 16.33 29.80
N ARG A 161 0.55 16.32 30.05
CA ARG A 161 -0.44 17.20 29.39
C ARG A 161 -0.61 18.55 30.10
N GLY A 162 0.20 18.85 31.12
CA GLY A 162 0.06 20.09 31.89
C GLY A 162 -1.09 20.05 32.90
N GLU A 163 -1.40 18.85 33.43
CA GLU A 163 -2.52 18.57 34.32
C GLU A 163 -2.10 18.23 35.76
N GLY A 164 -0.85 18.54 36.13
CA GLY A 164 -0.35 18.34 37.49
C GLY A 164 -1.12 19.16 38.54
N ILE A 165 -1.00 18.76 39.81
CA ILE A 165 -1.69 19.43 40.93
C ILE A 165 -1.32 20.92 41.10
N GLU A 166 -0.15 21.32 40.62
CA GLU A 166 0.37 22.69 40.59
C GLU A 166 0.35 23.32 39.19
N ALA A 167 -0.36 22.70 38.24
CA ALA A 167 -0.49 23.23 36.88
C ALA A 167 -1.13 24.62 36.88
N VAL A 168 -0.57 25.49 36.04
CA VAL A 168 -1.12 26.83 35.77
C VAL A 168 -1.65 26.91 34.35
N ALA A 169 -2.54 27.86 34.08
CA ALA A 169 -3.05 28.10 32.74
C ALA A 169 -1.89 28.33 31.75
N GLY A 170 -1.86 27.58 30.66
CA GLY A 170 -0.79 27.64 29.66
C GLY A 170 0.39 26.71 29.91
N THR A 171 0.33 25.82 30.91
CA THR A 171 1.31 24.74 31.07
C THR A 171 1.34 23.88 29.79
N PRO A 172 2.52 23.67 29.17
CA PRO A 172 2.63 22.90 27.92
C PRO A 172 2.17 21.45 28.05
N ASP A 173 1.52 20.96 26.99
CA ASP A 173 1.23 19.55 26.75
C ASP A 173 2.37 18.93 25.91
N PHE A 174 3.16 18.06 26.54
CA PHE A 174 4.26 17.32 25.92
C PHE A 174 3.80 16.11 25.11
N SER A 175 2.54 15.69 25.21
CA SER A 175 1.96 14.64 24.35
C SER A 175 1.41 15.20 23.03
N ALA A 176 1.35 16.52 22.89
CA ALA A 176 0.81 17.21 21.72
C ALA A 176 1.75 17.05 20.49
N GLN A 177 1.55 15.95 19.74
CA GLN A 177 2.30 15.57 18.54
C GLN A 177 2.51 16.74 17.57
N HIS A 178 1.43 17.44 17.21
CA HIS A 178 1.45 18.56 16.25
C HIS A 178 2.41 19.70 16.62
N ARG A 179 2.86 19.78 17.89
CA ARG A 179 3.85 20.74 18.37
C ARG A 179 5.21 20.06 18.54
N MET A 180 5.23 18.94 19.27
CA MET A 180 6.47 18.32 19.73
C MET A 180 7.34 17.74 18.61
N ILE A 181 6.74 17.31 17.49
CA ILE A 181 7.49 16.83 16.33
C ILE A 181 8.35 17.93 15.70
N HIS A 182 7.97 19.20 15.85
CA HIS A 182 8.68 20.35 15.27
C HIS A 182 9.69 20.98 16.24
N LEU A 183 9.85 20.44 17.46
CA LEU A 183 10.81 20.94 18.44
C LEU A 183 12.01 20.00 18.50
N SER A 184 13.19 20.52 18.17
CA SER A 184 14.46 19.83 18.42
C SER A 184 14.75 19.71 19.93
N GLN A 185 15.79 18.98 20.31
CA GLN A 185 16.22 18.97 21.71
C GLN A 185 16.82 20.32 22.13
N ALA A 186 17.47 21.02 21.20
CA ALA A 186 17.93 22.39 21.42
C ALA A 186 16.76 23.34 21.73
N ASP A 187 15.67 23.27 20.96
CA ASP A 187 14.47 24.09 21.19
C ASP A 187 13.84 23.80 22.55
N LEU A 188 13.71 22.51 22.92
CA LEU A 188 13.18 22.14 24.23
C LEU A 188 14.07 22.63 25.37
N ALA A 189 15.39 22.51 25.22
CA ALA A 189 16.36 22.98 26.20
C ALA A 189 16.31 24.51 26.37
N GLU A 190 16.18 25.26 25.28
CA GLU A 190 16.03 26.72 25.33
C GLU A 190 14.74 27.12 26.03
N ARG A 191 13.61 26.56 25.63
CA ARG A 191 12.31 26.81 26.25
C ARG A 191 12.29 26.44 27.73
N TRP A 192 12.95 25.34 28.10
CA TRP A 192 13.09 24.93 29.49
C TRP A 192 13.88 25.97 30.30
N ARG A 193 15.04 26.44 29.81
CA ARG A 193 15.84 27.47 30.48
C ARG A 193 15.10 28.80 30.63
N GLU A 194 14.33 29.20 29.63
CA GLU A 194 13.52 30.42 29.68
C GLU A 194 12.39 30.33 30.71
N ALA A 195 11.67 29.21 30.72
CA ALA A 195 10.53 29.02 31.62
C ALA A 195 10.96 28.66 33.06
N HIS A 196 12.10 28.02 33.23
CA HIS A 196 12.57 27.48 34.51
C HIS A 196 14.07 27.73 34.73
N PRO A 197 14.52 28.99 34.89
CA PRO A 197 15.95 29.34 34.92
C PRO A 197 16.74 28.68 36.06
N GLU A 198 16.08 28.31 37.16
CA GLU A 198 16.73 27.69 38.32
C GLU A 198 16.60 26.16 38.34
N ARG A 199 15.56 25.57 37.73
CA ARG A 199 15.30 24.12 37.84
C ARG A 199 16.26 23.34 36.94
N GLY A 200 17.02 22.43 37.54
CA GLY A 200 18.02 21.62 36.84
C GLY A 200 19.28 22.39 36.39
N SER A 201 19.47 23.61 36.92
CA SER A 201 20.67 24.42 36.69
C SER A 201 21.93 23.81 37.32
N ASP A 202 21.77 22.96 38.33
CA ASP A 202 22.81 22.19 39.02
C ASP A 202 23.03 20.79 38.42
N TRP A 203 22.20 20.38 37.46
CA TRP A 203 22.32 19.07 36.82
C TRP A 203 23.47 19.04 35.82
N SER A 204 24.10 17.88 35.69
CA SER A 204 25.05 17.62 34.62
C SER A 204 24.39 17.68 33.24
N ILE A 205 25.17 17.91 32.19
CA ILE A 205 24.68 17.90 30.80
C ILE A 205 23.99 16.57 30.46
N GLY A 206 24.51 15.44 30.96
CA GLY A 206 23.90 14.12 30.77
C GLY A 206 22.50 14.05 31.40
N GLN A 207 22.32 14.54 32.62
CA GLN A 207 21.01 14.60 33.28
C GLN A 207 20.02 15.53 32.58
N GLN A 208 20.50 16.68 32.09
CA GLN A 208 19.67 17.59 31.29
C GLN A 208 19.21 16.94 29.97
N ARG A 209 20.10 16.19 29.31
CA ARG A 209 19.74 15.43 28.11
C ARG A 209 18.75 14.30 28.42
N ALA A 210 19.01 13.52 29.47
CA ALA A 210 18.15 12.43 29.90
C ALA A 210 16.71 12.88 30.17
N VAL A 211 16.50 13.99 30.90
CA VAL A 211 15.14 14.51 31.15
C VAL A 211 14.45 14.99 29.88
N LEU A 212 15.21 15.54 28.91
CA LEU A 212 14.65 16.00 27.64
C LEU A 212 14.30 14.83 26.71
N GLU A 213 15.06 13.74 26.74
CA GLU A 213 14.68 12.49 26.07
C GLU A 213 13.42 11.89 26.69
N TYR A 214 13.28 11.93 28.02
CA TYR A 214 12.06 11.49 28.69
C TYR A 214 10.86 12.38 28.36
N ILE A 215 11.01 13.70 28.31
CA ILE A 215 9.95 14.60 27.85
C ILE A 215 9.53 14.28 26.41
N ARG A 216 10.47 13.83 25.56
CA ARG A 216 10.16 13.43 24.19
C ARG A 216 9.41 12.11 24.10
N SER A 217 9.59 11.19 25.05
CA SER A 217 8.88 9.90 25.02
C SER A 217 7.37 10.03 25.23
N PHE A 218 6.84 11.21 25.60
CA PHE A 218 5.39 11.46 25.53
C PHE A 218 4.83 11.45 24.09
N THR A 219 5.69 11.48 23.06
CA THR A 219 5.26 11.44 21.64
C THR A 219 5.67 10.19 20.88
N TYR A 220 6.23 9.18 21.52
CA TYR A 220 6.48 7.86 20.90
C TYR A 220 6.76 6.81 21.97
N GLN A 221 6.51 5.54 21.66
CA GLN A 221 6.93 4.42 22.50
C GLN A 221 8.38 4.01 22.14
N PRO A 222 9.33 4.03 23.10
CA PRO A 222 10.73 3.67 22.85
C PRO A 222 10.96 2.20 22.49
N VAL A 223 12.12 1.91 21.88
CA VAL A 223 12.49 0.55 21.41
C VAL A 223 12.63 -0.50 22.51
N TRP A 224 12.92 -0.08 23.75
CA TRP A 224 13.05 -0.97 24.91
C TRP A 224 11.73 -1.18 25.66
N GLU A 225 10.67 -0.42 25.34
CA GLU A 225 9.36 -0.67 25.90
C GLU A 225 8.62 -1.73 25.06
N PRO A 226 8.12 -2.82 25.68
CA PRO A 226 7.42 -3.86 24.94
C PRO A 226 6.16 -3.31 24.28
N PHE A 227 6.04 -3.47 22.96
CA PHE A 227 4.82 -3.17 22.23
C PHE A 227 3.91 -4.39 22.27
N GLU A 228 2.92 -4.35 23.16
CA GLU A 228 1.94 -5.42 23.26
C GLU A 228 0.81 -5.20 22.25
N VAL A 229 0.83 -6.01 21.20
CA VAL A 229 -0.28 -6.17 20.25
C VAL A 229 -1.27 -7.16 20.87
N GLY A 230 -2.10 -6.67 21.81
CA GLY A 230 -3.01 -7.49 22.62
C GLY A 230 -4.49 -7.26 22.32
N GLY A 231 -5.35 -8.19 22.75
CA GLY A 231 -6.80 -8.10 22.58
C GLY A 231 -7.54 -9.41 22.87
N PRO A 232 -8.88 -9.43 22.82
CA PRO A 232 -9.65 -10.63 23.15
C PRO A 232 -9.57 -11.72 22.06
N GLY A 233 -8.93 -11.45 20.92
CA GLY A 233 -8.87 -12.33 19.77
C GLY A 233 -8.04 -13.59 20.02
N VAL A 234 -8.51 -14.70 19.47
CA VAL A 234 -7.85 -16.01 19.50
C VAL A 234 -7.89 -16.62 18.10
N ILE A 235 -6.75 -17.04 17.57
CA ILE A 235 -6.65 -17.82 16.34
C ILE A 235 -6.27 -19.25 16.73
N THR A 236 -7.14 -20.20 16.45
CA THR A 236 -6.87 -21.63 16.52
C THR A 236 -6.67 -22.21 15.14
N GLY A 237 -5.84 -23.24 15.00
CA GLY A 237 -5.67 -23.89 13.71
C GLY A 237 -5.18 -25.31 13.78
N GLN A 238 -5.25 -25.98 12.64
CA GLN A 238 -4.81 -27.35 12.46
C GLN A 238 -3.75 -27.42 11.37
N LEU A 239 -2.53 -27.80 11.75
CA LEU A 239 -1.45 -28.11 10.83
C LEU A 239 -1.50 -29.60 10.53
N PHE A 240 -1.63 -29.96 9.25
CA PHE A 240 -1.76 -31.36 8.86
C PHE A 240 -1.05 -31.65 7.53
N GLN A 241 -0.77 -32.93 7.30
CA GLN A 241 -0.18 -33.40 6.06
C GLN A 241 -1.27 -33.58 5.00
N GLY A 242 -1.17 -32.78 3.92
CA GLY A 242 -2.08 -32.85 2.78
C GLY A 242 -1.71 -33.92 1.75
N THR A 243 -0.46 -34.41 1.74
CA THR A 243 -0.07 -35.54 0.88
C THR A 243 -0.66 -36.85 1.39
N GLN A 244 -1.27 -37.63 0.51
CA GLN A 244 -1.86 -38.92 0.84
C GLN A 244 -0.79 -39.86 1.39
N ASN A 245 -1.05 -40.41 2.58
CA ASN A 245 -0.11 -41.25 3.34
C ASN A 245 1.23 -40.56 3.70
N GLY A 246 1.31 -39.24 3.62
CA GLY A 246 2.47 -38.50 4.09
C GLY A 246 2.62 -38.61 5.62
N PRO A 247 3.83 -38.37 6.14
CA PRO A 247 4.06 -38.38 7.59
C PRO A 247 3.29 -37.23 8.26
N ALA A 248 2.66 -37.53 9.40
CA ALA A 248 2.01 -36.52 10.22
C ALA A 248 3.07 -35.51 10.72
N PRO A 249 2.77 -34.21 10.68
CA PRO A 249 3.64 -33.17 11.23
C PRO A 249 3.83 -33.38 12.74
N GLN A 250 5.08 -33.30 13.21
CA GLN A 250 5.40 -33.44 14.64
C GLN A 250 6.45 -32.39 15.04
N GLN A 251 6.24 -31.73 16.18
CA GLN A 251 7.15 -30.72 16.74
C GLN A 251 7.50 -29.57 15.77
N MET A 252 6.59 -29.26 14.85
CA MET A 252 6.77 -28.13 13.93
C MET A 252 6.31 -26.82 14.58
N GLY A 253 7.03 -25.74 14.26
CA GLY A 253 6.64 -24.40 14.65
C GLY A 253 5.68 -23.79 13.64
N VAL A 254 4.68 -23.07 14.15
CA VAL A 254 3.84 -22.15 13.39
C VAL A 254 4.19 -20.74 13.85
N THR A 255 4.33 -19.82 12.90
CA THR A 255 4.54 -18.40 13.15
C THR A 255 3.33 -17.62 12.67
N LEU A 256 2.68 -16.89 13.56
CA LEU A 256 1.64 -15.93 13.25
C LEU A 256 2.27 -14.57 12.95
N ASN A 257 2.19 -14.14 11.70
CA ASN A 257 2.50 -12.78 11.30
C ASN A 257 1.30 -11.88 11.60
N ILE A 258 1.51 -10.81 12.35
CA ILE A 258 0.48 -9.84 12.73
C ILE A 258 0.73 -8.56 11.95
N TYR A 259 -0.18 -8.23 11.04
CA TYR A 259 -0.13 -7.04 10.23
C TYR A 259 -1.15 -6.01 10.69
N ARG A 260 -0.87 -4.74 10.42
CA ARG A 260 -1.89 -3.70 10.36
C ARG A 260 -1.80 -3.01 9.01
N GLN A 261 -2.90 -3.01 8.26
CA GLN A 261 -2.91 -2.66 6.84
C GLN A 261 -1.91 -3.54 6.06
N ALA A 262 -0.87 -2.96 5.46
CA ALA A 262 0.18 -3.68 4.74
C ALA A 262 1.44 -3.94 5.58
N ASP A 263 1.46 -3.49 6.85
CA ASP A 263 2.67 -3.39 7.65
C ASP A 263 2.75 -4.57 8.62
N LEU A 264 3.83 -5.36 8.55
CA LEU A 264 4.11 -6.41 9.53
C LEU A 264 4.49 -5.74 10.86
N LEU A 265 3.61 -5.84 11.87
CA LEU A 265 3.85 -5.28 13.19
C LEU A 265 4.75 -6.19 14.03
N THR A 266 4.41 -7.47 14.11
CA THR A 266 5.16 -8.42 14.92
C THR A 266 4.84 -9.85 14.49
N THR A 267 5.64 -10.80 14.98
CA THR A 267 5.43 -12.23 14.79
C THR A 267 5.33 -12.93 16.13
N ARG A 268 4.40 -13.89 16.25
CA ARG A 268 4.31 -14.78 17.41
C ARG A 268 4.53 -16.21 16.95
N SER A 269 5.21 -17.04 17.73
CA SER A 269 5.44 -18.44 17.36
C SER A 269 4.90 -19.39 18.42
N ALA A 270 4.35 -20.51 17.96
CA ALA A 270 3.87 -21.60 18.79
C ALA A 270 4.32 -22.94 18.17
N LEU A 271 4.52 -23.95 19.01
CA LEU A 271 4.65 -25.33 18.52
C LEU A 271 3.27 -25.94 18.37
N ILE A 272 3.13 -26.85 17.40
CA ILE A 272 1.94 -27.67 17.30
C ILE A 272 1.87 -28.69 18.43
N ASP A 273 0.65 -28.98 18.88
CA ASP A 273 0.36 -30.09 19.78
C ASP A 273 0.47 -31.45 19.05
N ALA A 274 0.38 -32.54 19.82
CA ALA A 274 0.52 -33.90 19.29
C ALA A 274 -0.54 -34.29 18.25
N ASP A 275 -1.68 -33.60 18.23
CA ASP A 275 -2.75 -33.76 17.25
C ASP A 275 -2.64 -32.81 16.04
N GLY A 276 -1.62 -31.95 15.99
CA GLY A 276 -1.40 -30.96 14.95
C GLY A 276 -2.05 -29.59 15.23
N SER A 277 -2.73 -29.43 16.37
CA SER A 277 -3.38 -28.16 16.71
C SER A 277 -2.38 -27.09 17.14
N PHE A 278 -2.72 -25.82 16.92
CA PHE A 278 -1.99 -24.66 17.42
C PHE A 278 -2.96 -23.54 17.82
N GLU A 279 -2.54 -22.68 18.74
CA GLU A 279 -3.33 -21.55 19.23
C GLU A 279 -2.46 -20.30 19.41
N PHE A 280 -3.00 -19.16 19.01
CA PHE A 280 -2.49 -17.82 19.31
C PHE A 280 -3.60 -17.00 19.96
N GLY A 281 -3.46 -16.70 21.25
CA GLY A 281 -4.34 -15.80 21.97
C GLY A 281 -3.81 -14.37 22.04
N ASP A 282 -4.54 -13.51 22.74
CA ASP A 282 -4.19 -12.11 23.01
C ASP A 282 -4.00 -11.30 21.71
N LEU A 283 -4.98 -11.33 20.80
CA LEU A 283 -4.88 -10.67 19.49
C LEU A 283 -5.86 -9.50 19.37
N PRO A 284 -5.46 -8.36 18.77
CA PRO A 284 -6.36 -7.27 18.46
C PRO A 284 -7.52 -7.69 17.55
N VAL A 285 -8.72 -7.20 17.86
CA VAL A 285 -9.91 -7.47 17.05
C VAL A 285 -10.37 -6.26 16.23
N ASP A 286 -9.72 -5.11 16.42
CA ASP A 286 -10.05 -3.84 15.78
C ASP A 286 -9.83 -3.86 14.26
N GLU A 287 -10.49 -2.95 13.54
CA GLU A 287 -10.31 -2.80 12.10
C GLU A 287 -8.85 -2.51 11.69
N GLY A 288 -8.50 -3.11 10.56
CA GLY A 288 -7.19 -2.92 9.92
C GLY A 288 -6.11 -3.90 10.39
N PHE A 289 -6.39 -4.82 11.33
CA PHE A 289 -5.48 -5.92 11.64
C PHE A 289 -5.71 -7.13 10.75
N TYR A 290 -4.62 -7.69 10.23
CA TYR A 290 -4.62 -8.90 9.40
C TYR A 290 -3.60 -9.89 9.95
N TYR A 291 -3.88 -11.17 9.81
CA TYR A 291 -3.06 -12.24 10.36
C TYR A 291 -2.77 -13.27 9.29
N LEU A 292 -1.54 -13.77 9.28
CA LEU A 292 -1.11 -14.84 8.39
C LEU A 292 -0.29 -15.85 9.20
N ALA A 293 -0.86 -17.03 9.43
CA ALA A 293 -0.11 -18.13 10.02
C ALA A 293 0.77 -18.78 8.95
N GLU A 294 2.03 -19.02 9.25
CA GLU A 294 2.96 -19.68 8.34
C GLU A 294 3.79 -20.76 9.04
N THR A 295 4.25 -21.71 8.26
CA THR A 295 5.19 -22.75 8.68
C THR A 295 6.12 -23.10 7.53
N GLU A 296 7.24 -23.74 7.84
CA GLU A 296 8.15 -24.26 6.83
C GLU A 296 8.19 -25.79 6.91
N HIS A 297 8.01 -26.46 5.78
CA HIS A 297 8.15 -27.91 5.65
C HIS A 297 9.05 -28.22 4.47
N ARG A 298 10.12 -28.98 4.69
CA ARG A 298 11.11 -29.35 3.66
C ARG A 298 11.70 -28.15 2.90
N GLY A 299 11.88 -27.00 3.56
CA GLY A 299 12.39 -25.78 2.92
C GLY A 299 11.34 -25.01 2.10
N ILE A 300 10.07 -25.41 2.16
CA ILE A 300 8.96 -24.77 1.46
C ILE A 300 8.09 -24.07 2.50
N ARG A 301 7.76 -22.80 2.25
CA ARG A 301 6.87 -22.01 3.09
C ARG A 301 5.40 -22.31 2.75
N TYR A 302 4.60 -22.58 3.78
CA TYR A 302 3.16 -22.76 3.69
C TYR A 302 2.48 -21.69 4.55
N THR A 303 1.39 -21.11 4.06
CA THR A 303 0.66 -20.03 4.75
C THR A 303 -0.83 -20.36 4.84
N SER A 304 -1.49 -19.84 5.87
CA SER A 304 -2.95 -19.81 5.94
C SER A 304 -3.51 -18.83 4.90
N PRO A 305 -4.83 -18.80 4.68
CA PRO A 305 -5.48 -17.61 4.16
C PRO A 305 -5.19 -16.38 5.05
N ILE A 306 -5.38 -15.18 4.52
CA ILE A 306 -5.38 -13.96 5.33
C ILE A 306 -6.57 -14.04 6.29
N LEU A 307 -6.31 -13.88 7.59
CA LEU A 307 -7.31 -13.92 8.65
C LEU A 307 -7.51 -12.50 9.19
N ALA A 308 -8.74 -12.13 9.52
CA ALA A 308 -9.04 -10.84 10.13
C ALA A 308 -10.27 -10.98 11.05
N PHE A 309 -10.20 -10.37 12.23
CA PHE A 309 -11.31 -10.32 13.19
C PHE A 309 -12.34 -9.26 12.84
N SER A 310 -12.06 -8.41 11.87
CA SER A 310 -12.85 -7.25 11.47
C SER A 310 -12.58 -6.94 9.99
N GLY A 311 -13.46 -6.19 9.34
CA GLY A 311 -13.47 -6.05 7.90
C GLY A 311 -14.84 -5.62 7.36
N PRO A 312 -14.94 -5.33 6.05
CA PRO A 312 -16.13 -4.71 5.46
C PRO A 312 -17.43 -5.53 5.58
N ASP A 313 -17.32 -6.84 5.82
CA ASP A 313 -18.45 -7.73 6.06
C ASP A 313 -18.97 -7.70 7.51
N PHE A 314 -18.25 -7.03 8.42
CA PHE A 314 -18.65 -6.83 9.81
C PHE A 314 -19.28 -5.44 9.95
N THR A 315 -20.56 -5.38 10.32
CA THR A 315 -21.29 -4.11 10.53
C THR A 315 -20.67 -3.31 11.68
N GLU A 316 -20.71 -1.97 11.63
CA GLU A 316 -20.12 -0.98 12.59
C GLU A 316 -20.28 -1.27 14.10
N ASP A 317 -21.24 -2.12 14.51
CA ASP A 317 -21.48 -2.52 15.91
C ASP A 317 -21.03 -3.97 16.24
N ARG A 318 -20.31 -4.65 15.35
CA ARG A 318 -19.82 -6.03 15.55
C ARG A 318 -18.33 -6.10 15.25
N THR A 319 -17.50 -6.20 16.29
CA THR A 319 -16.25 -6.95 16.17
C THR A 319 -16.62 -8.35 15.65
N GLY A 320 -15.85 -8.91 14.73
CA GLY A 320 -16.04 -10.29 14.30
C GLY A 320 -15.85 -11.26 15.47
N PRO A 321 -15.98 -12.57 15.23
CA PRO A 321 -15.88 -13.53 16.33
C PRO A 321 -14.51 -13.37 17.01
N GLU A 322 -14.46 -13.27 18.34
CA GLU A 322 -13.18 -13.25 19.10
C GLU A 322 -12.36 -14.54 18.89
N ARG A 323 -12.87 -15.50 18.13
CA ARG A 323 -12.16 -16.71 17.72
C ARG A 323 -12.25 -16.94 16.21
N ILE A 324 -11.11 -17.19 15.58
CA ILE A 324 -11.00 -17.64 14.19
C ILE A 324 -10.35 -19.03 14.17
N ASP A 325 -10.94 -19.95 13.43
CA ASP A 325 -10.34 -21.25 13.13
C ASP A 325 -9.71 -21.24 11.73
N THR A 326 -8.52 -21.81 11.59
CA THR A 326 -7.82 -21.94 10.30
C THR A 326 -7.23 -23.33 10.09
N SER A 327 -6.80 -23.61 8.87
CA SER A 327 -6.12 -24.84 8.51
C SER A 327 -4.85 -24.51 7.73
N LEU A 328 -3.79 -25.27 8.00
CA LEU A 328 -2.46 -25.06 7.42
C LEU A 328 -1.92 -26.39 6.87
N PRO A 329 -2.28 -26.75 5.63
CA PRO A 329 -1.78 -27.97 5.02
C PRO A 329 -0.31 -27.81 4.62
N VAL A 330 0.49 -28.82 4.93
CA VAL A 330 1.85 -29.00 4.38
C VAL A 330 1.87 -30.22 3.47
N PHE A 331 2.75 -30.24 2.48
CA PHE A 331 2.78 -31.31 1.47
C PHE A 331 4.21 -31.80 1.24
N GLU A 332 4.38 -33.08 0.93
CA GLU A 332 5.67 -33.58 0.47
C GLU A 332 6.02 -33.01 -0.92
N PRO A 333 7.30 -32.78 -1.22
CA PRO A 333 7.72 -32.26 -2.52
C PRO A 333 7.68 -33.33 -3.62
N THR A 334 7.60 -32.88 -4.87
CA THR A 334 7.78 -33.67 -6.10
C THR A 334 8.48 -32.84 -7.18
N SER A 335 9.27 -33.49 -8.02
CA SER A 335 9.82 -32.92 -9.27
C SER A 335 9.09 -33.41 -10.52
N ASP A 336 7.99 -34.16 -10.35
CA ASP A 336 7.13 -34.60 -11.45
C ASP A 336 6.13 -33.49 -11.83
N PRO A 337 6.16 -32.95 -13.05
CA PRO A 337 5.29 -31.86 -13.48
C PRO A 337 3.91 -32.32 -13.96
N THR A 338 3.60 -33.63 -13.97
CA THR A 338 2.39 -34.17 -14.63
C THR A 338 1.07 -33.58 -14.17
N ASP A 339 1.00 -33.12 -12.92
CA ASP A 339 -0.23 -32.58 -12.33
C ASP A 339 -0.40 -31.07 -12.51
N ILE A 340 0.60 -30.41 -13.12
CA ILE A 340 0.58 -28.98 -13.40
C ILE A 340 -0.21 -28.70 -14.67
N HIS A 341 -1.22 -27.85 -14.55
CA HIS A 341 -2.09 -27.46 -15.66
C HIS A 341 -2.51 -25.99 -15.52
N VAL A 342 -3.07 -25.44 -16.59
CA VAL A 342 -3.63 -24.09 -16.59
C VAL A 342 -5.15 -24.19 -16.60
N SER A 343 -5.79 -23.95 -15.47
CA SER A 343 -7.26 -23.94 -15.39
C SER A 343 -7.85 -22.75 -16.15
N ARG A 344 -7.11 -21.63 -16.23
CA ARG A 344 -7.52 -20.46 -16.98
C ARG A 344 -6.35 -19.64 -17.50
N ALA A 345 -6.46 -19.20 -18.75
CA ALA A 345 -5.60 -18.16 -19.30
C ALA A 345 -6.46 -17.02 -19.87
N ASN A 346 -6.14 -15.77 -19.52
CA ASN A 346 -6.76 -14.59 -20.12
C ASN A 346 -5.70 -13.78 -20.85
N TRP A 347 -5.81 -13.68 -22.17
CA TRP A 347 -4.93 -12.89 -23.01
C TRP A 347 -5.66 -11.64 -23.47
N ILE A 348 -5.13 -10.48 -23.10
CA ILE A 348 -5.66 -9.17 -23.44
C ILE A 348 -4.70 -8.54 -24.44
N ILE A 349 -5.21 -8.23 -25.63
CA ILE A 349 -4.43 -7.71 -26.75
C ILE A 349 -5.01 -6.36 -27.15
N GLU A 350 -4.27 -5.32 -26.81
CA GLU A 350 -4.55 -3.96 -27.21
C GLU A 350 -3.60 -3.53 -28.34
N HIS A 351 -4.03 -2.50 -29.05
CA HIS A 351 -3.27 -1.91 -30.15
C HIS A 351 -2.90 -0.47 -29.81
N ASP A 352 -1.66 -0.13 -30.15
CA ASP A 352 -1.11 1.21 -30.22
C ASP A 352 -0.57 1.40 -31.66
N PRO A 353 -0.37 2.64 -32.14
CA PRO A 353 0.27 2.88 -33.42
C PRO A 353 1.63 2.16 -33.53
N GLY A 354 1.75 1.20 -34.45
CA GLY A 354 2.96 0.42 -34.73
C GLY A 354 3.32 -0.68 -33.71
N ARG A 355 2.49 -0.93 -32.69
CA ARG A 355 2.75 -1.97 -31.68
C ARG A 355 1.48 -2.55 -31.05
N LEU A 356 1.58 -3.78 -30.57
CA LEU A 356 0.57 -4.40 -29.72
C LEU A 356 1.04 -4.38 -28.28
N LEU A 357 0.11 -4.12 -27.36
CA LEU A 357 0.29 -4.33 -25.94
C LEU A 357 -0.40 -5.64 -25.60
N VAL A 358 0.36 -6.62 -25.11
CA VAL A 358 -0.17 -7.94 -24.76
C VAL A 358 -0.02 -8.13 -23.26
N GLY A 359 -1.13 -8.45 -22.59
CA GLY A 359 -1.15 -8.97 -21.23
C GLY A 359 -1.65 -10.40 -21.22
N GLN A 360 -0.96 -11.30 -20.52
CA GLN A 360 -1.38 -12.68 -20.34
C GLN A 360 -1.42 -13.00 -18.86
N LEU A 361 -2.62 -13.32 -18.35
CA LEU A 361 -2.83 -13.83 -17.00
C LEU A 361 -3.02 -15.34 -17.07
N PHE A 362 -2.11 -16.09 -16.46
CA PHE A 362 -2.20 -17.53 -16.29
C PHE A 362 -2.60 -17.87 -14.87
N THR A 363 -3.58 -18.76 -14.71
CA THR A 363 -3.94 -19.41 -13.46
C THR A 363 -3.50 -20.87 -13.57
N PHE A 364 -2.42 -21.17 -12.86
CA PHE A 364 -1.86 -22.51 -12.75
C PHE A 364 -2.41 -23.19 -11.51
N ASP A 365 -2.64 -24.48 -11.69
CA ASP A 365 -3.21 -25.36 -10.71
C ASP A 365 -2.30 -26.59 -10.60
N ASN A 366 -2.24 -27.17 -9.41
CA ASN A 366 -1.57 -28.44 -9.17
C ASN A 366 -2.61 -29.43 -8.65
N ARG A 367 -3.02 -30.36 -9.53
CA ARG A 367 -4.03 -31.40 -9.24
C ARG A 367 -3.50 -32.54 -8.36
N GLY A 368 -2.19 -32.60 -8.16
CA GLY A 368 -1.54 -33.60 -7.34
C GLY A 368 -1.72 -33.30 -5.85
N ASP A 369 -1.24 -34.20 -5.02
CA ASP A 369 -1.24 -34.06 -3.56
C ASP A 369 0.16 -33.66 -3.02
N ARG A 370 1.07 -33.25 -3.90
CA ARG A 370 2.47 -32.91 -3.59
C ARG A 370 2.84 -31.56 -4.14
N THR A 371 3.69 -30.82 -3.42
CA THR A 371 4.19 -29.54 -3.91
C THR A 371 5.22 -29.76 -5.02
N PHE A 372 4.96 -29.20 -6.19
CA PHE A 372 5.90 -29.26 -7.29
C PHE A 372 7.02 -28.25 -7.08
N ILE A 373 8.23 -28.74 -6.82
CA ILE A 373 9.42 -27.94 -6.52
C ILE A 373 10.28 -27.64 -7.74
N GLY A 374 9.87 -28.13 -8.90
CA GLY A 374 10.55 -27.89 -10.16
C GLY A 374 11.52 -28.99 -10.56
N ILE A 375 12.16 -28.77 -11.70
CA ILE A 375 13.13 -29.68 -12.32
C ILE A 375 14.48 -28.95 -12.36
N ASP A 376 15.53 -29.65 -11.93
CA ASP A 376 16.89 -29.11 -11.98
C ASP A 376 17.30 -28.80 -13.42
N ASP A 377 17.91 -27.62 -13.61
CA ASP A 377 18.40 -27.15 -14.89
C ASP A 377 19.72 -26.41 -14.66
N GLU A 378 20.81 -26.91 -15.24
CA GLU A 378 22.17 -26.38 -15.06
C GLU A 378 22.31 -24.89 -15.45
N ARG A 379 21.36 -24.34 -16.20
CA ARG A 379 21.35 -22.93 -16.62
C ARG A 379 20.91 -21.99 -15.50
N PHE A 380 20.33 -22.51 -14.43
CA PHE A 380 19.73 -21.73 -13.35
C PHE A 380 20.29 -22.14 -11.97
N ASP A 381 20.22 -21.21 -11.04
CA ASP A 381 20.64 -21.35 -9.64
C ASP A 381 19.57 -22.00 -8.75
N ALA A 382 18.38 -22.24 -9.30
CA ALA A 382 17.27 -22.90 -8.65
C ALA A 382 16.50 -23.78 -9.66
N PRO A 383 15.80 -24.83 -9.20
CA PRO A 383 14.95 -25.64 -10.06
C PRO A 383 13.87 -24.80 -10.74
N VAL A 384 13.56 -25.15 -11.99
CA VAL A 384 12.53 -24.46 -12.77
C VAL A 384 11.18 -25.12 -12.51
N THR A 385 10.19 -24.33 -12.11
CA THR A 385 8.82 -24.81 -11.91
C THR A 385 7.96 -24.52 -13.13
N LEU A 386 7.73 -23.25 -13.47
CA LEU A 386 6.87 -22.88 -14.59
C LEU A 386 7.66 -22.29 -15.74
N VAL A 387 7.21 -22.60 -16.96
CA VAL A 387 7.82 -22.22 -18.24
C VAL A 387 6.77 -21.56 -19.12
N ILE A 388 6.96 -20.29 -19.44
CA ILE A 388 6.04 -19.48 -20.26
C ILE A 388 6.81 -18.96 -21.48
N PRO A 389 6.69 -19.61 -22.65
CA PRO A 389 7.27 -19.11 -23.88
C PRO A 389 6.53 -17.86 -24.36
N LEU A 390 7.28 -16.83 -24.73
CA LEU A 390 6.77 -15.60 -25.30
C LEU A 390 6.86 -15.64 -26.84
N PRO A 391 5.99 -14.91 -27.56
CA PRO A 391 6.11 -14.79 -29.00
C PRO A 391 7.47 -14.24 -29.43
N ASN A 392 7.94 -14.69 -30.60
CA ASN A 392 9.12 -14.13 -31.25
C ASN A 392 8.94 -12.62 -31.41
N ASN A 393 9.93 -11.83 -30.97
CA ASN A 393 9.95 -10.36 -30.96
C ASN A 393 9.30 -9.64 -29.77
N ALA A 394 8.86 -10.36 -28.73
CA ALA A 394 8.43 -9.72 -27.48
C ALA A 394 9.55 -8.83 -26.89
N ARG A 395 9.16 -7.61 -26.51
CA ARG A 395 10.01 -6.59 -25.91
C ARG A 395 9.34 -6.03 -24.67
N GLU A 396 10.15 -5.41 -23.81
CA GLU A 396 9.65 -4.70 -22.61
C GLU A 396 8.75 -5.62 -21.78
N VAL A 397 9.29 -6.80 -21.44
CA VAL A 397 8.60 -7.82 -20.66
C VAL A 397 8.53 -7.36 -19.20
N GLU A 398 7.32 -7.24 -18.69
CA GLU A 398 6.98 -6.85 -17.33
C GLU A 398 6.19 -7.97 -16.65
N ILE A 399 6.39 -8.15 -15.34
CA ILE A 399 5.70 -9.15 -14.53
C ILE A 399 5.13 -8.42 -13.32
N GLN A 400 3.88 -8.68 -12.96
CA GLN A 400 3.24 -7.97 -11.85
C GLN A 400 3.57 -8.57 -10.47
N ASP A 401 3.69 -9.91 -10.39
CA ASP A 401 3.95 -10.64 -9.14
C ASP A 401 5.46 -10.91 -8.91
N GLY A 402 6.33 -9.95 -9.19
CA GLY A 402 7.76 -10.04 -8.90
C GLY A 402 8.70 -9.53 -9.99
N LEU A 403 10.00 -9.63 -9.74
CA LEU A 403 11.05 -9.08 -10.60
C LEU A 403 11.82 -10.14 -11.38
N ILE A 404 12.19 -9.81 -12.62
CA ILE A 404 13.12 -10.60 -13.42
C ILE A 404 14.52 -10.52 -12.78
N GLY A 405 15.10 -11.67 -12.47
CA GLY A 405 16.38 -11.78 -11.76
C GLY A 405 16.26 -12.34 -10.34
N GLU A 406 15.06 -12.35 -9.76
CA GLU A 406 14.80 -12.89 -8.42
C GLU A 406 14.16 -14.28 -8.46
N SER A 407 12.83 -14.34 -8.54
CA SER A 407 12.07 -15.59 -8.72
C SER A 407 11.81 -15.92 -10.18
N TYR A 408 12.02 -14.95 -11.08
CA TYR A 408 11.84 -15.12 -12.51
C TYR A 408 13.18 -15.07 -13.25
N ARG A 409 13.28 -15.85 -14.33
CA ARG A 409 14.42 -15.80 -15.26
C ARG A 409 13.87 -15.63 -16.68
N LEU A 410 14.43 -14.71 -17.45
CA LEU A 410 14.10 -14.54 -18.88
C LEU A 410 15.31 -14.93 -19.73
N ARG A 411 15.14 -15.94 -20.59
CA ARG A 411 16.17 -16.42 -21.52
C ARG A 411 15.53 -16.81 -22.85
N GLN A 412 16.08 -16.31 -23.96
CA GLN A 412 15.64 -16.69 -25.31
C GLN A 412 14.11 -16.58 -25.54
N GLN A 413 13.48 -15.52 -25.02
CA GLN A 413 12.02 -15.31 -25.07
C GLN A 413 11.20 -16.36 -24.31
N ILE A 414 11.79 -17.02 -23.32
CA ILE A 414 11.09 -17.92 -22.41
C ILE A 414 11.24 -17.36 -21.00
N LEU A 415 10.10 -17.15 -20.36
CA LEU A 415 10.01 -16.77 -18.96
C LEU A 415 9.93 -18.03 -18.10
N TYR A 416 10.79 -18.11 -17.09
CA TYR A 416 10.86 -19.21 -16.13
C TYR A 416 10.52 -18.69 -14.74
N ASP A 417 9.70 -19.44 -13.99
CA ASP A 417 9.47 -19.27 -12.56
C ASP A 417 10.24 -20.36 -11.80
N THR A 418 10.74 -20.02 -10.61
CA THR A 418 11.46 -20.94 -9.73
C THR A 418 10.74 -21.16 -8.40
N ARG A 419 9.58 -20.53 -8.19
CA ARG A 419 8.79 -20.67 -6.95
C ARG A 419 7.99 -21.98 -6.99
N PRO A 420 7.94 -22.75 -5.89
CA PRO A 420 7.15 -23.98 -5.80
C PRO A 420 5.66 -23.77 -6.12
N VAL A 421 5.04 -24.76 -6.76
CA VAL A 421 3.60 -24.76 -7.06
C VAL A 421 2.88 -25.69 -6.10
N LEU A 422 2.18 -25.10 -5.13
CA LEU A 422 1.46 -25.83 -4.09
C LEU A 422 0.25 -26.57 -4.68
N PRO A 423 -0.18 -27.70 -4.09
CA PRO A 423 -1.44 -28.38 -4.43
C PRO A 423 -2.66 -27.46 -4.32
N GLY A 424 -3.62 -27.66 -5.22
CA GLY A 424 -4.90 -26.95 -5.25
C GLY A 424 -5.11 -26.07 -6.49
N ASP A 425 -6.34 -25.58 -6.61
CA ASP A 425 -6.79 -24.74 -7.71
C ASP A 425 -6.27 -23.32 -7.57
N GLY A 426 -5.81 -22.73 -8.66
CA GLY A 426 -5.26 -21.37 -8.69
C GLY A 426 -4.09 -21.15 -7.73
N SER A 427 -3.37 -22.22 -7.39
CA SER A 427 -2.24 -22.18 -6.46
C SER A 427 -1.13 -21.25 -6.93
N ARG A 428 -1.13 -20.90 -8.22
CA ARG A 428 -0.19 -19.94 -8.78
C ARG A 428 -0.81 -19.09 -9.89
N GLN A 429 -0.71 -17.76 -9.77
CA GLN A 429 -1.12 -16.82 -10.80
C GLN A 429 0.07 -16.00 -11.31
N ILE A 430 0.21 -15.88 -12.63
CA ILE A 430 1.28 -15.11 -13.28
C ILE A 430 0.67 -14.19 -14.31
N PHE A 431 0.86 -12.88 -14.13
CA PHE A 431 0.53 -11.88 -15.13
C PHE A 431 1.81 -11.37 -15.79
N VAL A 432 1.95 -11.63 -17.09
CA VAL A 432 3.05 -11.12 -17.91
C VAL A 432 2.53 -10.11 -18.92
N ARG A 433 3.27 -9.03 -19.10
CA ARG A 433 2.96 -7.97 -20.06
C ARG A 433 4.15 -7.74 -20.98
N TYR A 434 3.91 -7.53 -22.26
CA TYR A 434 4.98 -7.25 -23.21
C TYR A 434 4.45 -6.54 -24.45
N ARG A 435 5.38 -6.01 -25.24
CA ARG A 435 5.10 -5.29 -26.49
C ARG A 435 5.55 -6.11 -27.69
N LEU A 436 4.73 -6.11 -28.75
CA LEU A 436 5.06 -6.70 -30.05
C LEU A 436 5.00 -5.61 -31.13
N SER A 437 6.11 -5.36 -31.82
CA SER A 437 6.16 -4.38 -32.91
C SER A 437 5.65 -4.98 -34.22
N TYR A 438 4.96 -4.18 -35.03
CA TYR A 438 4.58 -4.52 -36.40
C TYR A 438 4.91 -3.36 -37.36
N ALA A 439 5.31 -3.68 -38.58
CA ALA A 439 5.75 -2.68 -39.57
C ALA A 439 4.60 -2.14 -40.44
N ASP A 440 3.62 -3.00 -40.75
CA ASP A 440 2.51 -2.72 -41.66
C ASP A 440 1.17 -2.70 -40.89
N GLU A 441 0.07 -2.36 -41.57
CA GLU A 441 -1.29 -2.45 -41.00
C GLU A 441 -1.79 -3.90 -40.80
N THR A 442 -0.88 -4.88 -40.79
CA THR A 442 -1.17 -6.30 -40.58
C THR A 442 -0.17 -6.91 -39.62
N ALA A 443 -0.63 -7.86 -38.80
CA ALA A 443 0.22 -8.64 -37.93
C ALA A 443 -0.23 -10.09 -37.90
N ARG A 444 0.73 -11.01 -37.91
CA ARG A 444 0.49 -12.44 -37.69
C ARG A 444 1.40 -12.90 -36.54
N ILE A 445 0.79 -13.25 -35.42
CA ILE A 445 1.51 -13.63 -34.20
C ILE A 445 1.19 -15.09 -33.89
N SER A 446 2.21 -15.84 -33.46
CA SER A 446 2.07 -17.20 -32.97
C SER A 446 2.37 -17.18 -31.47
N PHE A 447 1.39 -17.59 -30.68
CA PHE A 447 1.49 -17.70 -29.22
C PHE A 447 1.62 -19.19 -28.87
N PRO A 448 2.75 -19.63 -28.30
CA PRO A 448 2.90 -20.98 -27.81
C PRO A 448 2.01 -21.21 -26.58
N VAL A 449 1.43 -22.41 -26.47
CA VAL A 449 0.64 -22.83 -25.30
C VAL A 449 1.39 -23.96 -24.60
N PRO A 450 2.14 -23.69 -23.52
CA PRO A 450 3.05 -24.67 -22.92
C PRO A 450 2.35 -25.79 -22.12
N TYR A 451 1.16 -25.51 -21.57
CA TYR A 451 0.40 -26.46 -20.73
C TYR A 451 -0.99 -26.68 -21.28
N GLU A 452 -1.57 -27.83 -20.94
CA GLU A 452 -2.99 -28.06 -21.13
C GLU A 452 -3.80 -26.93 -20.47
N THR A 453 -4.63 -26.26 -21.26
CA THR A 453 -5.38 -25.08 -20.82
C THR A 453 -6.88 -25.37 -20.93
N GLU A 454 -7.55 -25.46 -19.78
CA GLU A 454 -8.99 -25.78 -19.74
C GLU A 454 -9.85 -24.68 -20.38
N LEU A 455 -9.49 -23.42 -20.12
CA LEU A 455 -10.18 -22.27 -20.68
C LEU A 455 -9.19 -21.16 -21.03
N LEU A 456 -8.95 -20.97 -22.33
CA LEU A 456 -8.27 -19.81 -22.85
C LEU A 456 -9.31 -18.76 -23.29
N ASN A 457 -9.24 -17.58 -22.69
CA ASN A 457 -9.94 -16.38 -23.16
C ASN A 457 -8.96 -15.47 -23.89
N VAL A 458 -9.27 -15.12 -25.14
CA VAL A 458 -8.52 -14.11 -25.90
C VAL A 458 -9.42 -12.92 -26.15
N LEU A 459 -9.01 -11.76 -25.64
CA LEU A 459 -9.69 -10.48 -25.79
C LEU A 459 -8.84 -9.59 -26.71
N VAL A 460 -9.35 -9.26 -27.87
CA VAL A 460 -8.70 -8.34 -28.81
C VAL A 460 -9.49 -7.03 -28.84
N ALA A 461 -8.84 -5.93 -28.48
CA ALA A 461 -9.46 -4.61 -28.50
C ALA A 461 -9.95 -4.27 -29.91
N ASP A 462 -11.19 -3.83 -30.00
CA ASP A 462 -11.81 -3.49 -31.27
C ASP A 462 -11.25 -2.17 -31.83
N LEU A 463 -11.26 -2.06 -33.16
CA LEU A 463 -10.82 -0.87 -33.89
C LEU A 463 -11.63 -0.78 -35.18
N PRO A 464 -12.08 0.42 -35.59
CA PRO A 464 -12.81 0.57 -36.84
C PRO A 464 -12.03 -0.01 -38.04
N GLY A 465 -12.63 -0.97 -38.74
CA GLY A 465 -12.01 -1.63 -39.90
C GLY A 465 -11.02 -2.76 -39.57
N LEU A 466 -10.83 -3.09 -38.29
CA LEU A 466 -9.95 -4.19 -37.89
C LEU A 466 -10.60 -5.56 -38.12
N GLU A 467 -10.01 -6.35 -39.01
CA GLU A 467 -10.29 -7.78 -39.14
C GLU A 467 -9.36 -8.54 -38.19
N ALA A 468 -9.93 -9.32 -37.27
CA ALA A 468 -9.19 -10.19 -36.38
C ALA A 468 -9.67 -11.63 -36.57
N GLY A 469 -8.72 -12.52 -36.86
CA GLY A 469 -8.95 -13.96 -36.98
C GLY A 469 -8.03 -14.70 -36.04
N LEU A 470 -8.58 -15.65 -35.29
CA LEU A 470 -7.87 -16.50 -34.35
C LEU A 470 -8.00 -17.95 -34.80
N SER A 471 -6.90 -18.68 -34.85
CA SER A 471 -6.93 -20.13 -35.08
C SER A 471 -6.26 -20.89 -33.94
N PHE A 472 -6.91 -21.98 -33.54
CA PHE A 472 -6.41 -22.96 -32.58
C PHE A 472 -6.09 -24.23 -33.33
N GLU A 473 -4.85 -24.70 -33.23
CA GLU A 473 -4.41 -25.95 -33.90
C GLU A 473 -4.67 -25.97 -35.43
N GLY A 474 -4.71 -24.79 -36.06
CA GLY A 474 -4.96 -24.64 -37.50
C GLY A 474 -6.43 -24.45 -37.89
N GLU A 475 -7.37 -24.56 -36.94
CA GLU A 475 -8.80 -24.33 -37.17
C GLU A 475 -9.21 -22.92 -36.76
N LEU A 476 -9.86 -22.20 -37.69
CA LEU A 476 -10.35 -20.84 -37.46
C LEU A 476 -11.51 -20.84 -36.46
N GLN A 477 -11.44 -19.94 -35.48
CA GLN A 477 -12.40 -19.84 -34.40
C GLN A 477 -13.31 -18.63 -34.58
N GLU A 478 -14.61 -18.86 -34.43
CA GLU A 478 -15.59 -17.77 -34.42
C GLU A 478 -15.57 -17.04 -33.06
N PRO A 479 -15.74 -15.70 -33.04
CA PRO A 479 -15.83 -14.96 -31.80
C PRO A 479 -16.99 -15.45 -30.93
N SER A 480 -16.72 -15.72 -29.66
CA SER A 480 -17.71 -16.11 -28.67
C SER A 480 -18.59 -14.94 -28.19
N GLY A 481 -18.16 -13.70 -28.44
CA GLY A 481 -18.91 -12.49 -28.11
C GLY A 481 -18.06 -11.22 -28.10
N GLN A 482 -18.62 -10.15 -27.56
CA GLN A 482 -17.92 -8.90 -27.27
C GLN A 482 -18.05 -8.56 -25.79
N GLU A 483 -17.09 -7.82 -25.27
CA GLU A 483 -17.04 -7.38 -23.87
C GLU A 483 -16.52 -5.95 -23.80
N THR A 484 -17.08 -5.12 -22.90
CA THR A 484 -16.62 -3.74 -22.72
C THR A 484 -15.88 -3.62 -21.41
N ILE A 485 -14.59 -3.32 -21.46
CA ILE A 485 -13.72 -3.14 -20.29
C ILE A 485 -13.20 -1.70 -20.33
N GLN A 486 -13.47 -0.92 -19.27
CA GLN A 486 -13.06 0.49 -19.16
C GLN A 486 -13.42 1.33 -20.41
N GLY A 487 -14.58 1.08 -21.02
CA GLY A 487 -15.06 1.80 -22.21
C GLY A 487 -14.43 1.36 -23.54
N VAL A 488 -13.54 0.37 -23.53
CA VAL A 488 -12.99 -0.26 -24.73
C VAL A 488 -13.76 -1.55 -25.02
N ILE A 489 -14.22 -1.70 -26.26
CA ILE A 489 -14.89 -2.92 -26.73
C ILE A 489 -13.80 -3.93 -27.12
N PHE A 490 -13.92 -5.16 -26.64
CA PHE A 490 -13.06 -6.28 -26.98
C PHE A 490 -13.90 -7.34 -27.70
N ARG A 491 -13.36 -7.92 -28.78
CA ARG A 491 -13.85 -9.19 -29.32
C ARG A 491 -13.24 -10.32 -28.49
N ARG A 492 -14.09 -11.26 -28.07
CA ARG A 492 -13.69 -12.36 -27.18
C ARG A 492 -13.81 -13.71 -27.87
N TRP A 493 -12.75 -14.50 -27.79
CA TRP A 493 -12.74 -15.93 -28.09
C TRP A 493 -12.53 -16.72 -26.81
N SER A 494 -13.19 -17.86 -26.69
CA SER A 494 -13.10 -18.72 -25.51
C SER A 494 -13.16 -20.18 -25.94
N ALA A 495 -12.10 -20.95 -25.66
CA ALA A 495 -12.07 -22.40 -25.88
C ALA A 495 -11.01 -23.08 -25.00
N PRO A 496 -11.11 -24.40 -24.75
CA PRO A 496 -9.96 -25.19 -24.29
C PRO A 496 -8.87 -25.23 -25.37
N VAL A 497 -7.61 -25.37 -24.96
CA VAL A 497 -6.46 -25.47 -25.87
C VAL A 497 -5.44 -26.48 -25.36
N SER A 498 -4.98 -27.36 -26.24
CA SER A 498 -4.04 -28.43 -25.86
C SER A 498 -2.64 -27.89 -25.54
N GLY A 499 -1.98 -28.49 -24.56
CA GLY A 499 -0.58 -28.22 -24.25
C GLY A 499 0.36 -28.59 -25.41
N GLY A 500 1.38 -27.76 -25.64
CA GLY A 500 2.32 -27.88 -26.76
C GLY A 500 1.79 -27.35 -28.10
N SER A 501 0.53 -26.89 -28.16
CA SER A 501 -0.04 -26.30 -29.36
C SER A 501 0.37 -24.84 -29.55
N THR A 502 -0.12 -24.23 -30.64
CA THR A 502 0.07 -22.80 -30.90
C THR A 502 -1.27 -22.15 -31.25
N VAL A 503 -1.51 -20.99 -30.66
CA VAL A 503 -2.61 -20.10 -31.04
C VAL A 503 -2.07 -19.08 -32.04
N GLN A 504 -2.71 -18.98 -33.20
CA GLN A 504 -2.30 -18.03 -34.23
C GLN A 504 -3.31 -16.89 -34.34
N LEU A 505 -2.82 -15.67 -34.12
CA LEU A 505 -3.59 -14.46 -34.28
C LEU A 505 -3.22 -13.78 -35.59
N SER A 506 -4.22 -13.43 -36.38
CA SER A 506 -4.09 -12.62 -37.58
C SER A 506 -4.91 -11.35 -37.46
N LEU A 507 -4.26 -10.21 -37.69
CA LEU A 507 -4.85 -8.88 -37.61
C LEU A 507 -4.62 -8.15 -38.93
N ARG A 508 -5.65 -7.49 -39.45
CA ARG A 508 -5.57 -6.60 -40.61
C ARG A 508 -6.38 -5.34 -40.37
N GLY A 509 -5.84 -4.19 -40.80
CA GLY A 509 -6.41 -2.87 -40.48
C GLY A 509 -5.88 -2.31 -39.16
N LEU A 510 -4.64 -2.67 -38.78
CA LEU A 510 -3.94 -2.08 -37.64
C LEU A 510 -3.46 -0.66 -37.93
N ILE A 511 -3.17 0.11 -36.89
CA ILE A 511 -2.66 1.48 -37.02
C ILE A 511 -1.15 1.42 -37.27
N GLY A 512 -0.69 1.78 -38.47
CA GLY A 512 0.74 1.84 -38.78
C GLY A 512 1.56 2.75 -37.83
N ALA A 513 2.89 2.55 -37.79
CA ALA A 513 3.78 3.36 -36.97
C ALA A 513 3.68 4.86 -37.35
N GLY A 514 3.21 5.68 -36.41
CA GLY A 514 2.95 7.13 -36.63
C GLY A 514 1.53 7.48 -37.08
N GLY A 515 0.62 6.51 -37.20
CA GLY A 515 -0.80 6.74 -37.46
C GLY A 515 -1.52 7.38 -36.26
N ARG A 516 -2.59 8.15 -36.55
CA ARG A 516 -3.47 8.72 -35.51
C ARG A 516 -4.45 7.66 -35.05
N ASP A 517 -4.55 7.45 -33.74
CA ASP A 517 -5.52 6.53 -33.16
C ASP A 517 -6.94 7.12 -33.24
N PRO A 518 -7.88 6.50 -33.98
CA PRO A 518 -9.25 6.99 -34.13
C PRO A 518 -10.04 6.97 -32.81
N ARG A 519 -9.53 6.35 -31.74
CA ARG A 519 -10.13 6.37 -30.40
C ARG A 519 -9.84 7.68 -29.64
N GLN A 520 -8.82 8.46 -30.04
CA GLN A 520 -8.42 9.70 -29.38
C GLN A 520 -9.37 10.89 -29.63
N ASP A 521 -10.39 10.73 -30.46
CA ASP A 521 -11.45 11.73 -30.65
C ASP A 521 -12.53 11.67 -29.53
N ARG A 522 -12.32 10.85 -28.49
CA ARG A 522 -13.09 10.82 -27.24
C ARG A 522 -12.32 11.52 -26.11
N GLU A 523 -13.04 12.17 -25.18
CA GLU A 523 -12.45 12.99 -24.09
C GLU A 523 -11.28 12.29 -23.36
N PRO A 524 -10.25 13.05 -22.94
CA PRO A 524 -9.05 12.49 -22.33
C PRO A 524 -9.38 11.85 -20.98
N GLN A 525 -9.28 10.53 -20.88
CA GLN A 525 -9.29 9.82 -19.61
C GLN A 525 -7.87 9.72 -19.07
N LEU A 526 -7.64 10.33 -17.89
CA LEU A 526 -6.40 10.23 -17.12
C LEU A 526 -6.02 8.76 -16.89
N ASN A 527 -4.73 8.45 -17.05
CA ASN A 527 -4.02 7.26 -16.59
C ASN A 527 -4.66 5.91 -16.96
N ARG A 528 -4.33 5.43 -18.17
CA ARG A 528 -4.52 4.02 -18.55
C ARG A 528 -3.42 3.16 -17.92
N GLU A 529 -3.52 2.92 -16.62
CA GLU A 529 -2.90 1.77 -15.97
C GLU A 529 -3.89 0.61 -16.02
N MET A 530 -3.57 -0.44 -16.79
CA MET A 530 -4.31 -1.69 -16.73
C MET A 530 -3.95 -2.39 -15.42
N GLN A 531 -4.60 -1.97 -14.32
CA GLN A 531 -4.58 -2.68 -13.05
C GLN A 531 -5.36 -3.99 -13.23
N VAL A 532 -4.65 -5.11 -13.26
CA VAL A 532 -5.27 -6.42 -13.06
C VAL A 532 -5.64 -6.46 -11.58
N ALA A 533 -6.93 -6.27 -11.30
CA ALA A 533 -7.47 -6.53 -9.97
C ALA A 533 -7.21 -8.00 -9.63
N ALA A 534 -6.76 -8.26 -8.40
CA ALA A 534 -6.73 -9.59 -7.81
C ALA A 534 -8.08 -10.32 -8.05
N PRO A 535 -8.10 -11.65 -8.21
CA PRO A 535 -9.29 -12.38 -8.63
C PRO A 535 -10.48 -12.05 -7.73
N PRO A 536 -11.67 -11.75 -8.28
CA PRO A 536 -12.87 -11.65 -7.48
C PRO A 536 -13.21 -13.03 -6.91
N LEU A 537 -13.48 -13.07 -5.61
CA LEU A 537 -14.16 -14.19 -4.96
C LEU A 537 -15.44 -14.56 -5.74
N ASP A 538 -15.70 -15.87 -5.83
CA ASP A 538 -16.78 -16.57 -6.55
C ASP A 538 -18.00 -15.74 -7.01
N VAL A 539 -18.22 -15.71 -8.34
CA VAL A 539 -19.25 -14.94 -9.07
C VAL A 539 -20.68 -15.47 -8.86
N ARG A 540 -20.89 -16.52 -8.05
CA ARG A 540 -22.23 -16.91 -7.58
C ARG A 540 -22.80 -15.95 -6.52
N ILE A 541 -21.94 -15.13 -5.90
CA ILE A 541 -22.30 -14.15 -4.88
C ILE A 541 -22.92 -12.86 -5.48
N PRO A 542 -22.39 -12.20 -6.53
CA PRO A 542 -22.90 -10.90 -7.01
C PRO A 542 -24.29 -10.90 -7.66
N LEU A 543 -24.82 -12.02 -8.17
CA LEU A 543 -26.20 -12.08 -8.67
C LEU A 543 -27.24 -12.20 -7.53
N VAL A 544 -26.87 -12.89 -6.45
CA VAL A 544 -27.65 -12.92 -5.21
C VAL A 544 -27.49 -11.60 -4.44
N PHE A 545 -26.27 -11.03 -4.40
CA PHE A 545 -26.02 -9.71 -3.80
C PHE A 545 -26.68 -8.58 -4.58
N GLY A 546 -26.67 -8.56 -5.91
CA GLY A 546 -27.33 -7.51 -6.69
C GLY A 546 -28.84 -7.50 -6.47
N SER A 547 -29.47 -8.67 -6.34
CA SER A 547 -30.90 -8.79 -6.05
C SER A 547 -31.24 -8.49 -4.59
N VAL A 548 -30.39 -8.88 -3.63
CA VAL A 548 -30.53 -8.55 -2.21
C VAL A 548 -30.24 -7.08 -1.94
N VAL A 549 -29.22 -6.47 -2.55
CA VAL A 549 -28.88 -5.04 -2.44
C VAL A 549 -29.97 -4.19 -3.08
N THR A 550 -30.53 -4.61 -4.22
CA THR A 550 -31.69 -3.91 -4.81
C THR A 550 -32.93 -4.03 -3.91
N PHE A 551 -33.19 -5.20 -3.32
CA PHE A 551 -34.28 -5.39 -2.39
C PHE A 551 -34.09 -4.59 -1.08
N VAL A 552 -32.88 -4.58 -0.53
CA VAL A 552 -32.49 -3.80 0.65
C VAL A 552 -32.50 -2.31 0.34
N LEU A 553 -32.11 -1.87 -0.86
CA LEU A 553 -32.24 -0.46 -1.29
C LEU A 553 -33.71 -0.08 -1.45
N LEU A 554 -34.57 -0.93 -2.01
CA LEU A 554 -36.00 -0.64 -2.12
C LEU A 554 -36.69 -0.64 -0.75
N VAL A 555 -36.30 -1.53 0.16
CA VAL A 555 -36.78 -1.56 1.55
C VAL A 555 -36.24 -0.38 2.34
N SER A 556 -34.96 -0.01 2.17
CA SER A 556 -34.32 1.13 2.83
C SER A 556 -34.86 2.46 2.31
N VAL A 557 -35.11 2.61 1.00
CA VAL A 557 -35.79 3.77 0.41
C VAL A 557 -37.26 3.81 0.88
N GLY A 558 -37.95 2.68 0.94
CA GLY A 558 -39.30 2.59 1.52
C GLY A 558 -39.34 2.93 3.01
N PHE A 559 -38.30 2.57 3.76
CA PHE A 559 -38.12 2.89 5.18
C PHE A 559 -37.73 4.36 5.36
N PHE A 560 -36.87 4.92 4.52
CA PHE A 560 -36.48 6.34 4.54
C PHE A 560 -37.67 7.25 4.20
N LEU A 561 -38.45 6.91 3.16
CA LEU A 561 -39.66 7.65 2.79
C LEU A 561 -40.78 7.51 3.84
N ARG A 562 -40.82 6.41 4.60
CA ARG A 562 -41.70 6.28 5.78
C ARG A 562 -41.18 7.04 6.99
N ARG A 563 -39.86 7.11 7.19
CA ARG A 563 -39.20 7.79 8.31
C ARG A 563 -39.23 9.31 8.13
N GLU A 564 -39.20 9.80 6.89
CA GLU A 564 -39.37 11.22 6.57
C GLU A 564 -40.83 11.67 6.80
N LYS A 565 -41.81 10.80 6.55
CA LYS A 565 -43.21 11.00 6.96
C LYS A 565 -43.46 10.85 8.47
N ALA A 566 -42.49 10.36 9.23
CA ALA A 566 -42.59 10.11 10.67
C ALA A 566 -41.62 10.97 11.52
N ARG A 567 -41.06 12.06 10.97
CA ARG A 567 -40.44 13.10 11.79
C ARG A 567 -41.54 13.95 12.41
N SER A 568 -41.79 13.74 13.70
CA SER A 568 -42.66 14.62 14.48
C SER A 568 -42.10 16.06 14.43
N PRO A 569 -42.95 17.08 14.25
CA PRO A 569 -42.50 18.47 14.28
C PRO A 569 -41.87 18.80 15.63
N LEU A 570 -40.79 19.59 15.61
CA LEU A 570 -40.09 20.09 16.80
C LEU A 570 -41.08 20.87 17.68
N THR A 571 -40.97 20.74 19.00
CA THR A 571 -41.80 21.54 19.92
C THR A 571 -41.39 23.02 19.85
N PRO A 572 -42.28 23.99 20.18
CA PRO A 572 -41.95 25.41 20.16
C PRO A 572 -40.71 25.78 21.00
N GLU A 573 -40.46 25.03 22.07
CA GLU A 573 -39.29 25.17 22.95
C GLU A 573 -38.00 24.70 22.25
N GLN A 574 -38.05 23.59 21.53
CA GLN A 574 -36.93 23.07 20.74
C GLN A 574 -36.61 23.96 19.53
N THR A 575 -37.64 24.53 18.89
CA THR A 575 -37.50 25.50 17.80
C THR A 575 -36.82 26.79 18.28
N ALA A 576 -37.22 27.30 19.45
CA ALA A 576 -36.60 28.48 20.05
C ALA A 576 -35.14 28.23 20.46
N ALA A 577 -34.83 27.06 21.04
CA ALA A 577 -33.47 26.67 21.39
C ALA A 577 -32.57 26.55 20.16
N ARG A 578 -33.07 25.92 19.09
CA ARG A 578 -32.31 25.76 17.84
C ARG A 578 -32.08 27.09 17.13
N ARG A 579 -33.04 28.01 17.19
CA ARG A 579 -32.87 29.38 16.68
C ARG A 579 -31.76 30.13 17.44
N GLY A 580 -31.72 30.00 18.76
CA GLY A 580 -30.66 30.59 19.59
C GLY A 580 -29.28 30.06 19.23
N GLU A 581 -29.15 28.74 19.06
CA GLU A 581 -27.90 28.08 18.68
C GLU A 581 -27.38 28.57 17.30
N LEU A 582 -28.27 28.73 16.31
CA LEU A 582 -27.87 29.21 14.99
C LEU A 582 -27.44 30.69 15.01
N ILE A 583 -28.07 31.52 15.82
CA ILE A 583 -27.67 32.92 16.00
C ILE A 583 -26.28 33.02 16.64
N ASP A 584 -26.02 32.21 17.68
CA ASP A 584 -24.71 32.16 18.34
C ASP A 584 -23.60 31.66 17.39
N ARG A 585 -23.92 30.68 16.54
CA ARG A 585 -22.97 30.17 15.54
C ARG A 585 -22.66 31.21 14.46
N ILE A 586 -23.65 32.01 14.05
CA ILE A 586 -23.41 33.12 13.11
C ILE A 586 -22.55 34.21 13.76
N ALA A 587 -22.82 34.57 15.02
CA ALA A 587 -22.03 35.55 15.75
C ALA A 587 -20.56 35.12 15.90
N ARG A 588 -20.32 33.86 16.30
CA ARG A 588 -18.96 33.30 16.41
C ARG A 588 -18.24 33.26 15.07
N LEU A 589 -18.97 33.04 13.97
CA LEU A 589 -18.39 33.06 12.62
C LEU A 589 -18.00 34.47 12.19
N ASP A 590 -18.79 35.48 12.58
CA ASP A 590 -18.51 36.90 12.34
C ASP A 590 -17.29 37.36 13.17
N ASP A 591 -17.13 36.87 14.42
CA ASP A 591 -15.95 37.14 15.27
C ASP A 591 -14.66 36.54 14.70
N LEU A 592 -14.70 35.28 14.24
CA LEU A 592 -13.53 34.61 13.62
C LEU A 592 -13.07 35.31 12.34
N HIS A 593 -14.00 35.86 11.56
CA HIS A 593 -13.67 36.67 10.39
C HIS A 593 -13.07 38.03 10.77
N ALA A 594 -13.60 38.68 11.81
CA ALA A 594 -13.06 39.94 12.32
C ALA A 594 -11.63 39.81 12.89
N LEU A 595 -11.28 38.62 13.41
CA LEU A 595 -9.93 38.27 13.89
C LEU A 595 -8.96 37.86 12.76
N GLY A 596 -9.43 37.72 11.52
CA GLY A 596 -8.62 37.28 10.38
C GLY A 596 -8.32 35.78 10.35
N GLU A 597 -8.93 34.99 11.24
CA GLU A 597 -8.77 33.53 11.32
C GLU A 597 -9.61 32.77 10.29
N LEU A 598 -10.54 33.47 9.61
CA LEU A 598 -11.37 32.92 8.55
C LEU A 598 -11.31 33.83 7.32
N ASP A 599 -11.03 33.27 6.13
CA ASP A 599 -11.01 34.04 4.89
C ASP A 599 -12.43 34.43 4.42
N GLU A 600 -12.54 35.56 3.69
CA GLU A 600 -13.81 36.13 3.21
C GLU A 600 -14.67 35.11 2.44
N SER A 601 -14.07 34.27 1.61
CA SER A 601 -14.81 33.31 0.78
C SER A 601 -15.40 32.15 1.61
N SER A 602 -14.68 31.72 2.64
CA SER A 602 -15.13 30.70 3.59
C SER A 602 -16.16 31.26 4.57
N TRP A 603 -15.98 32.51 5.02
CA TRP A 603 -16.95 33.21 5.85
C TRP A 603 -18.29 33.38 5.12
N GLN A 604 -18.29 33.90 3.90
CA GLN A 604 -19.53 34.11 3.13
C GLN A 604 -20.30 32.80 2.89
N ARG A 605 -19.62 31.71 2.50
CA ARG A 605 -20.25 30.41 2.27
C ARG A 605 -20.87 29.82 3.55
N LYS A 606 -20.11 29.77 4.65
CA LYS A 606 -20.59 29.21 5.92
C LYS A 606 -21.74 30.03 6.51
N ARG A 607 -21.65 31.37 6.40
CA ARG A 607 -22.68 32.28 6.88
C ARG A 607 -23.97 32.19 6.05
N ALA A 608 -23.88 32.04 4.73
CA ALA A 608 -25.05 31.86 3.87
C ALA A 608 -25.80 30.56 4.21
N SER A 609 -25.07 29.47 4.47
CA SER A 609 -25.65 28.18 4.88
C SER A 609 -26.41 28.29 6.21
N LEU A 610 -25.79 28.87 7.25
CA LEU A 610 -26.43 29.03 8.56
C LEU A 610 -27.64 29.97 8.50
N LYS A 611 -27.59 31.01 7.67
CA LYS A 611 -28.72 31.91 7.44
C LYS A 611 -29.90 31.22 6.76
N ASN A 612 -29.63 30.36 5.78
CA ASN A 612 -30.70 29.60 5.13
C ASN A 612 -31.38 28.66 6.14
N GLU A 613 -30.61 27.99 6.98
CA GLU A 613 -31.13 27.11 8.05
C GLU A 613 -31.98 27.90 9.07
N LEU A 614 -31.56 29.12 9.40
CA LEU A 614 -32.32 30.03 10.27
C LEU A 614 -33.63 30.52 9.61
N ILE A 615 -33.61 30.77 8.30
CA ILE A 615 -34.79 31.17 7.52
C ILE A 615 -35.80 30.03 7.46
N GLU A 616 -35.35 28.78 7.26
CA GLU A 616 -36.23 27.62 7.25
C GLU A 616 -36.95 27.42 8.59
N ILE A 617 -36.26 27.62 9.71
CA ILE A 617 -36.85 27.60 11.06
C ILE A 617 -37.87 28.73 11.24
N ALA A 618 -37.55 29.95 10.77
CA ALA A 618 -38.46 31.10 10.88
C ALA A 618 -39.72 30.94 10.01
N LEU A 619 -39.60 30.33 8.83
CA LEU A 619 -40.73 30.01 7.95
C LEU A 619 -41.61 28.91 8.54
N ALA A 620 -41.01 27.91 9.22
CA ALA A 620 -41.75 26.89 9.97
C ALA A 620 -42.55 27.48 11.16
N GLU A 621 -42.00 28.49 11.87
CA GLU A 621 -42.73 29.22 12.93
C GLU A 621 -43.91 30.05 12.38
N GLN A 622 -43.77 30.63 11.18
CA GLN A 622 -44.86 31.40 10.54
C GLN A 622 -45.99 30.50 10.02
N GLY A 623 -45.66 29.35 9.44
CA GLY A 623 -46.67 28.36 9.02
C GLY A 623 -47.51 27.83 10.19
N SER A 624 -46.90 27.59 11.35
CA SER A 624 -47.58 27.12 12.55
C SER A 624 -48.54 28.14 13.19
N LYS A 625 -48.45 29.44 12.85
CA LYS A 625 -49.33 30.51 13.37
C LYS A 625 -50.54 30.82 12.49
N VAL A 626 -50.59 30.29 11.27
CA VAL A 626 -51.68 30.53 10.32
C VAL A 626 -52.72 29.40 10.36
N ASP A 627 -52.33 28.21 10.85
CA ASP A 627 -53.18 27.02 10.96
C ASP A 627 -53.67 26.71 12.40
N GLY A 628 -53.45 27.62 13.36
CA GLY A 628 -54.01 27.57 14.72
C GLY A 628 -54.80 28.82 15.04
#